data_AF-A0A260BRX2-F1
#
_entry.id   AF-A0A260BRX2-F1
#
_cell.length_a   1.000
_cell.length_b   1.000
_cell.length_c   1.000
_cell.angle_alpha   90.00
_cell.angle_beta   90.00
_cell.angle_gamma   90.00
#
_symmetry.space_group_name_H-M   'P 1'
#
loop_
_entity.id
_entity.type
_entity.pdbx_description
1 polymer ?
#
loop_
_entity_poly.entity_id
_entity_poly.type
_entity_poly.pdbx_seq_one_letter_code
_entity_poly.pdbx_strand_id
1 'polypeptide(L)'
;MNSAISVDALKQSSTEQLLVLFATLGSPTIEEMNGEYPATLLAQPNVFASALGAVSVGNPLAPWQAKAFRPVDRATGRGYNTFRRSNQIVQRNPMLTQMAPSRYDQKPAYTLIYRAFNSICGRINMVDEIRRIREGFYLGIGTCGITDRQRHLPRPFLLQGPDRVYRGDIGTMNVGFVPGRKEIPSM
;
A
#
# COMPACT_ATOMS: atom_id res chain seq x y z
N MET A 1 26.85 -12.21 -5.12
CA MET A 1 26.47 -11.20 -6.12
C MET A 1 24.95 -11.17 -6.18
N ASN A 2 24.28 -10.22 -5.52
CA ASN A 2 22.84 -10.08 -5.63
C ASN A 2 22.55 -9.30 -6.92
N SER A 3 22.23 -10.01 -7.99
CA SER A 3 21.64 -9.39 -9.18
C SER A 3 20.35 -8.71 -8.73
N ALA A 4 20.34 -7.38 -8.72
CA ALA A 4 19.16 -6.62 -8.34
C ALA A 4 18.00 -7.01 -9.26
N ILE A 5 16.88 -7.47 -8.67
CA ILE A 5 15.66 -7.78 -9.43
C ILE A 5 15.25 -6.53 -10.20
N SER A 6 15.10 -6.65 -11.52
CA SER A 6 14.72 -5.53 -12.39
C SER A 6 13.23 -5.23 -12.29
N VAL A 7 12.85 -3.98 -12.57
CA VAL A 7 11.43 -3.58 -12.63
C VAL A 7 10.65 -4.39 -13.67
N ASP A 8 11.28 -4.69 -14.80
CA ASP A 8 10.62 -5.47 -15.86
C ASP A 8 10.37 -6.92 -15.43
N ALA A 9 11.30 -7.53 -14.69
CA ALA A 9 11.08 -8.85 -14.08
C ALA A 9 9.88 -8.83 -13.11
N LEU A 10 9.75 -7.78 -12.29
CA LEU A 10 8.60 -7.63 -11.38
C LEU A 10 7.28 -7.48 -12.14
N LYS A 11 7.27 -6.73 -13.25
CA LYS A 11 6.08 -6.54 -14.09
C LYS A 11 5.64 -7.82 -14.80
N GLN A 12 6.57 -8.71 -15.11
CA GLN A 12 6.32 -10.00 -15.76
C GLN A 12 5.99 -11.12 -14.77
N SER A 13 6.18 -10.88 -13.46
CA SER A 13 5.94 -11.89 -12.42
C SER A 13 4.45 -12.09 -12.16
N SER A 14 4.05 -13.33 -11.89
CA SER A 14 2.70 -13.65 -11.43
C SER A 14 2.45 -13.14 -10.00
N THR A 15 1.19 -13.13 -9.58
CA THR A 15 0.82 -12.72 -8.21
C THR A 15 1.47 -13.65 -7.17
N GLU A 16 1.54 -14.95 -7.45
CA GLU A 16 2.15 -15.97 -6.60
C GLU A 16 3.66 -15.77 -6.50
N GLN A 17 4.33 -15.51 -7.63
CA GLN A 17 5.76 -15.22 -7.66
C GLN A 17 6.09 -13.96 -6.85
N LEU A 18 5.26 -12.92 -6.93
CA LEU A 18 5.40 -11.70 -6.16
C LEU A 18 5.17 -11.93 -4.66
N LEU A 19 4.23 -12.80 -4.27
CA LEU A 19 4.05 -13.19 -2.87
C LEU A 19 5.25 -13.98 -2.32
N VAL A 20 5.78 -14.92 -3.11
CA VAL A 20 7.00 -15.66 -2.75
C VAL A 20 8.16 -14.70 -2.55
N LEU A 21 8.35 -13.75 -3.48
CA LEU A 21 9.35 -12.69 -3.32
C LEU A 21 9.10 -11.87 -2.05
N PHE A 22 7.88 -11.39 -1.83
CA PHE A 22 7.52 -10.57 -0.68
C PHE A 22 7.92 -11.22 0.65
N ALA A 23 7.73 -12.54 0.79
CA ALA A 23 8.08 -13.32 1.98
C ALA A 23 9.59 -13.35 2.29
N THR A 24 10.45 -13.05 1.30
CA THR A 24 11.91 -12.98 1.44
C THR A 24 12.43 -11.59 1.81
N LEU A 25 11.62 -10.54 1.65
CA LEU A 25 12.04 -9.16 1.81
C LEU A 25 11.98 -8.71 3.28
N GLY A 26 12.78 -7.70 3.61
CA GLY A 26 12.69 -6.97 4.88
C GLY A 26 11.70 -5.81 4.80
N SER A 27 11.18 -5.36 5.94
CA SER A 27 10.38 -4.15 6.01
C SER A 27 11.26 -2.89 5.94
N PRO A 28 10.83 -1.81 5.24
CA PRO A 28 11.42 -0.49 5.48
C PRO A 28 11.08 0.01 6.88
N THR A 29 11.83 0.99 7.38
CA THR A 29 11.51 1.67 8.66
C THR A 29 10.45 2.75 8.45
N ILE A 30 9.92 3.30 9.56
CA ILE A 30 9.00 4.44 9.49
C ILE A 30 9.70 5.66 8.91
N GLU A 31 10.94 5.92 9.33
CA GLU A 31 11.77 7.04 8.90
C GLU A 31 12.16 6.94 7.41
N GLU A 32 12.40 5.73 6.92
CA GLU A 32 12.71 5.49 5.50
C GLU A 32 11.55 5.87 4.58
N MET A 33 10.30 5.66 5.03
CA MET A 33 9.10 5.96 4.26
C MET A 33 8.66 7.41 4.47
N ASN A 34 9.39 8.35 3.84
CA ASN A 34 9.16 9.78 3.96
C ASN A 34 9.23 10.49 2.59
N GLY A 35 8.08 10.86 2.05
CA GLY A 35 7.94 11.48 0.73
C GLY A 35 6.88 10.80 -0.13
N GLU A 36 6.89 11.07 -1.42
CA GLU A 36 5.94 10.55 -2.40
C GLU A 36 6.63 9.62 -3.39
N TYR A 37 6.05 8.43 -3.55
CA TYR A 37 6.61 7.31 -4.26
C TYR A 37 5.71 6.94 -5.44
N PRO A 38 6.12 7.22 -6.68
CA PRO A 38 5.43 6.73 -7.86
C PRO A 38 5.07 5.25 -7.77
N ALA A 39 3.82 4.95 -8.06
CA ALA A 39 3.24 3.63 -7.92
C ALA A 39 2.98 3.00 -9.28
N THR A 40 3.21 1.69 -9.38
CA THR A 40 2.90 0.90 -10.57
C THR A 40 2.15 -0.34 -10.12
N LEU A 41 0.96 -0.59 -10.69
CA LEU A 41 0.29 -1.86 -10.50
C LEU A 41 1.10 -2.98 -11.16
N LEU A 42 1.28 -4.08 -10.44
CA LEU A 42 1.85 -5.32 -10.98
C LEU A 42 0.71 -6.30 -11.33
N ALA A 43 1.03 -7.56 -11.62
CA ALA A 43 0.03 -8.58 -11.93
C ALA A 43 -1.10 -8.59 -10.88
N GLN A 44 -2.35 -8.56 -11.33
CA GLN A 44 -3.54 -8.60 -10.46
C GLN A 44 -4.20 -9.97 -10.57
N PRO A 45 -4.72 -10.54 -9.46
CA PRO A 45 -5.25 -11.90 -9.45
C PRO A 45 -6.52 -12.09 -10.30
N ASN A 46 -7.24 -11.01 -10.66
CA ASN A 46 -8.38 -11.03 -11.57
C ASN A 46 -8.73 -9.62 -12.06
N VAL A 47 -8.96 -9.44 -13.37
CA VAL A 47 -9.49 -8.19 -13.96
C VAL A 47 -10.89 -7.82 -13.43
N PHE A 48 -11.69 -8.82 -13.03
CA PHE A 48 -13.05 -8.67 -12.49
C PHE A 48 -13.14 -8.62 -10.95
N ALA A 49 -12.03 -8.69 -10.21
CA ALA A 49 -12.03 -8.34 -8.78
C ALA A 49 -12.11 -6.81 -8.55
N SER A 50 -12.73 -6.11 -9.51
CA SER A 50 -12.78 -4.68 -9.69
C SER A 50 -14.21 -4.14 -9.54
N ALA A 51 -15.00 -4.65 -8.61
CA ALA A 51 -16.16 -3.86 -8.14
C ALA A 51 -15.71 -2.64 -7.33
N LEU A 52 -14.48 -2.66 -6.79
CA LEU A 52 -13.83 -1.54 -6.08
C LEU A 52 -12.57 -0.99 -6.78
N GLY A 53 -12.01 -1.76 -7.74
CA GLY A 53 -10.87 -1.33 -8.57
C GLY A 53 -11.22 -0.19 -9.52
N ALA A 54 -12.47 -0.13 -10.01
CA ALA A 54 -12.99 0.92 -10.90
C ALA A 54 -13.17 2.29 -10.22
N VAL A 55 -13.28 2.34 -8.88
CA VAL A 55 -13.55 3.59 -8.15
C VAL A 55 -12.27 4.25 -7.63
N SER A 56 -11.14 3.54 -7.53
CA SER A 56 -9.99 4.09 -6.81
C SER A 56 -8.59 3.84 -7.37
N VAL A 57 -8.37 3.00 -8.39
CA VAL A 57 -7.00 2.82 -8.93
C VAL A 57 -6.97 2.68 -10.45
N GLY A 58 -7.96 1.97 -11.01
CA GLY A 58 -8.12 1.76 -12.45
C GLY A 58 -9.04 2.76 -13.13
N ASN A 59 -9.35 3.91 -12.52
CA ASN A 59 -10.18 4.92 -13.17
C ASN A 59 -9.35 5.66 -14.23
N PRO A 60 -9.60 5.50 -15.55
CA PRO A 60 -8.82 6.18 -16.58
C PRO A 60 -8.96 7.71 -16.52
N LEU A 61 -10.02 8.22 -15.88
CA LEU A 61 -10.23 9.66 -15.66
C LEU A 61 -9.51 10.19 -14.42
N ALA A 62 -9.03 9.30 -13.56
CA ALA A 62 -8.26 9.62 -12.37
C ALA A 62 -7.20 8.55 -12.10
N PRO A 63 -6.19 8.36 -12.99
CA PRO A 63 -5.22 7.29 -12.82
C PRO A 63 -4.45 7.47 -11.52
N TRP A 64 -4.26 6.35 -10.82
CA TRP A 64 -3.38 6.29 -9.65
C TRP A 64 -1.96 6.65 -10.03
N GLN A 65 -1.28 7.44 -9.21
CA GLN A 65 0.05 7.94 -9.52
C GLN A 65 1.08 7.53 -8.48
N ALA A 66 0.78 7.71 -7.19
CA ALA A 66 1.74 7.50 -6.12
C ALA A 66 1.07 7.17 -4.77
N LYS A 67 1.90 6.72 -3.84
CA LYS A 67 1.61 6.78 -2.40
C LYS A 67 2.58 7.75 -1.75
N ALA A 68 2.12 8.53 -0.80
CA ALA A 68 2.97 9.43 -0.02
C ALA A 68 2.88 9.10 1.46
N PHE A 69 4.00 9.29 2.15
CA PHE A 69 4.18 8.92 3.55
C PHE A 69 4.94 10.01 4.30
N ARG A 70 4.67 10.09 5.60
CA ARG A 70 5.52 10.80 6.55
C ARG A 70 5.56 10.07 7.89
N PRO A 71 6.69 10.08 8.61
CA PRO A 71 6.73 9.73 10.02
C PRO A 71 5.84 10.66 10.85
N VAL A 72 5.22 10.12 11.89
CA VAL A 72 4.60 10.87 13.00
C VAL A 72 5.49 10.72 14.23
N ASP A 73 5.89 9.48 14.51
CA ASP A 73 6.82 9.10 15.56
C ASP A 73 7.67 7.89 15.08
N ARG A 74 8.36 7.21 15.99
CA ARG A 74 9.24 6.07 15.66
C ARG A 74 8.49 4.79 15.23
N ALA A 75 7.21 4.69 15.54
CA ALA A 75 6.38 3.50 15.33
C ALA A 75 5.24 3.74 14.35
N THR A 76 4.80 5.00 14.19
CA THR A 76 3.65 5.36 13.38
C THR A 76 3.92 6.51 12.42
N GLY A 77 3.14 6.53 11.35
CA GLY A 77 3.16 7.58 10.34
C GLY A 77 1.79 7.83 9.74
N ARG A 78 1.76 8.71 8.74
CA ARG A 78 0.58 8.99 7.93
C ARG A 78 0.91 8.87 6.47
N GLY A 79 -0.12 8.62 5.68
CA GLY A 79 0.01 8.64 4.24
C GLY A 79 -1.28 8.94 3.51
N TYR A 80 -1.17 9.11 2.20
CA TYR A 80 -2.29 9.18 1.27
C TYR A 80 -1.88 8.64 -0.10
N ASN A 81 -2.85 8.39 -0.96
CA ASN A 81 -2.62 8.10 -2.38
C ASN A 81 -2.82 9.36 -3.22
N THR A 82 -2.13 9.45 -4.36
CA THR A 82 -2.33 10.53 -5.33
C THR A 82 -2.88 10.01 -6.63
N PHE A 83 -3.72 10.85 -7.24
CA PHE A 83 -4.38 10.59 -8.51
C PHE A 83 -4.22 11.79 -9.41
N ARG A 84 -4.16 11.57 -10.72
CA ARG A 84 -4.17 12.67 -11.68
C ARG A 84 -5.58 12.93 -12.17
N ARG A 85 -6.15 14.09 -11.88
CA ARG A 85 -7.45 14.52 -12.40
C ARG A 85 -7.21 15.71 -13.32
N SER A 86 -7.41 15.52 -14.63
CA SER A 86 -7.00 16.51 -15.64
C SER A 86 -5.50 16.86 -15.47
N ASN A 87 -5.15 18.14 -15.34
CA ASN A 87 -3.77 18.59 -15.13
C ASN A 87 -3.41 18.76 -13.63
N GLN A 88 -4.24 18.28 -12.71
CA GLN A 88 -4.01 18.43 -11.26
C GLN A 88 -3.71 17.08 -10.61
N ILE A 89 -2.84 17.12 -9.59
CA ILE A 89 -2.63 16.00 -8.68
C ILE A 89 -3.58 16.18 -7.48
N VAL A 90 -4.39 15.18 -7.18
CA VAL A 90 -5.32 15.19 -6.05
C VAL A 90 -4.93 14.13 -5.02
N GLN A 91 -4.96 14.50 -3.74
CA GLN A 91 -4.73 13.59 -2.62
C GLN A 91 -6.05 12.92 -2.19
N ARG A 92 -6.01 11.60 -1.99
CA ARG A 92 -7.15 10.76 -1.60
C ARG A 92 -6.67 9.58 -0.76
N ASN A 93 -7.62 8.84 -0.19
CA ASN A 93 -7.37 7.60 0.55
C ASN A 93 -6.29 7.77 1.63
N PRO A 94 -6.53 8.62 2.65
CA PRO A 94 -5.64 8.74 3.79
C PRO A 94 -5.50 7.40 4.53
N MET A 95 -4.31 7.14 5.04
CA MET A 95 -3.98 5.95 5.80
C MET A 95 -3.10 6.29 7.01
N LEU A 96 -3.32 5.52 8.09
CA LEU A 96 -2.35 5.38 9.17
C LEU A 96 -1.26 4.43 8.66
N THR A 97 0.00 4.67 9.01
CA THR A 97 1.07 3.73 8.76
C THR A 97 1.73 3.28 10.05
N GLN A 98 2.12 2.01 10.11
CA GLN A 98 2.85 1.45 11.24
C GLN A 98 3.61 0.20 10.84
N MET A 99 4.56 -0.20 11.66
CA MET A 99 5.19 -1.52 11.56
C MET A 99 4.26 -2.57 12.17
N ALA A 100 3.97 -3.65 11.44
CA ALA A 100 3.16 -4.75 11.95
C ALA A 100 3.56 -6.10 11.33
N PRO A 101 3.22 -7.23 11.97
CA PRO A 101 3.35 -8.54 11.35
C PRO A 101 2.51 -8.63 10.07
N SER A 102 3.11 -9.13 8.99
CA SER A 102 2.43 -9.38 7.73
C SER A 102 1.40 -10.50 7.87
N ARG A 103 0.25 -10.35 7.19
CA ARG A 103 -0.76 -11.42 7.15
C ARG A 103 -0.28 -12.69 6.43
N TYR A 104 0.75 -12.58 5.61
CA TYR A 104 1.21 -13.67 4.74
C TYR A 104 2.24 -14.58 5.42
N ASP A 105 3.10 -14.03 6.26
CA ASP A 105 4.24 -14.77 6.82
C ASP A 105 4.63 -14.36 8.25
N GLN A 106 3.85 -13.50 8.91
CA GLN A 106 4.09 -13.02 10.28
C GLN A 106 5.35 -12.18 10.48
N LYS A 107 6.17 -11.95 9.44
CA LYS A 107 7.36 -11.10 9.54
C LYS A 107 6.97 -9.63 9.45
N PRO A 108 7.78 -8.69 9.97
CA PRO A 108 7.49 -7.27 9.89
C PRO A 108 7.21 -6.77 8.47
N ALA A 109 6.24 -5.89 8.34
CA ALA A 109 5.93 -5.13 7.13
C ALA A 109 5.52 -3.70 7.52
N TYR A 110 5.70 -2.77 6.59
CA TYR A 110 5.21 -1.42 6.70
C TYR A 110 3.75 -1.41 6.25
N THR A 111 2.84 -1.31 7.21
CA THR A 111 1.41 -1.57 7.02
C THR A 111 0.62 -0.27 6.94
N LEU A 112 -0.23 -0.16 5.91
CA LEU A 112 -1.11 0.97 5.64
C LEU A 112 -2.53 0.59 6.05
N ILE A 113 -3.13 1.37 6.95
CA ILE A 113 -4.43 1.08 7.56
C ILE A 113 -5.40 2.20 7.21
N TYR A 114 -6.23 1.95 6.20
CA TYR A 114 -7.18 2.96 5.69
C TYR A 114 -8.39 3.15 6.61
N ARG A 115 -8.71 2.13 7.42
CA ARG A 115 -9.83 2.18 8.40
C ARG A 115 -9.59 3.17 9.53
N ALA A 116 -8.36 3.66 9.72
CA ALA A 116 -8.08 4.76 10.63
C ALA A 116 -8.78 6.07 10.24
N PHE A 117 -9.26 6.19 8.99
CA PHE A 117 -9.90 7.38 8.46
C PHE A 117 -11.32 7.11 7.98
N ASN A 118 -12.18 8.14 8.06
CA ASN A 118 -13.51 8.12 7.45
C ASN A 118 -13.38 8.23 5.92
N SER A 119 -13.21 7.08 5.26
CA SER A 119 -13.02 6.98 3.81
C SER A 119 -13.65 5.71 3.25
N ILE A 120 -13.87 5.66 1.93
CA ILE A 120 -14.36 4.46 1.24
C ILE A 120 -13.38 3.29 1.45
N CYS A 121 -12.07 3.53 1.29
CA CYS A 121 -11.02 2.54 1.57
C CYS A 121 -11.08 2.00 3.01
N GLY A 122 -11.42 2.86 3.97
CA GLY A 122 -11.65 2.44 5.35
C GLY A 122 -12.86 1.52 5.52
N ARG A 123 -14.00 1.82 4.86
CA ARG A 123 -15.23 1.02 4.94
C ARG A 123 -15.09 -0.38 4.33
N ILE A 124 -14.21 -0.53 3.35
CA ILE A 124 -13.94 -1.83 2.68
C ILE A 124 -12.77 -2.59 3.31
N ASN A 125 -12.28 -2.15 4.48
CA ASN A 125 -11.15 -2.75 5.20
C ASN A 125 -9.91 -2.89 4.31
N MET A 126 -9.57 -1.85 3.55
CA MET A 126 -8.35 -1.86 2.76
C MET A 126 -7.14 -1.83 3.68
N VAL A 127 -6.16 -2.68 3.39
CA VAL A 127 -4.85 -2.74 4.03
C VAL A 127 -3.81 -3.01 2.97
N ASP A 128 -2.73 -2.24 2.97
CA ASP A 128 -1.55 -2.56 2.17
C ASP A 128 -0.38 -2.90 3.08
N GLU A 129 0.47 -3.83 2.65
CA GLU A 129 1.70 -4.21 3.35
C GLU A 129 2.88 -3.97 2.42
N ILE A 130 3.94 -3.29 2.87
CA ILE A 130 5.09 -2.90 2.06
C ILE A 130 6.37 -3.51 2.61
N ARG A 131 7.22 -3.99 1.70
CA ARG A 131 8.58 -4.44 1.97
C ARG A 131 9.56 -3.92 0.95
N ARG A 132 10.82 -3.80 1.36
CA ARG A 132 11.90 -3.20 0.58
C ARG A 132 12.56 -4.26 -0.30
N ILE A 133 12.57 -4.03 -1.61
CA ILE A 133 13.34 -4.83 -2.57
C ILE A 133 14.81 -4.42 -2.50
N ARG A 134 15.04 -3.10 -2.62
CA ARG A 134 16.33 -2.41 -2.49
C ARG A 134 16.06 -0.93 -2.20
N GLU A 135 17.11 -0.16 -1.96
CA GLU A 135 16.99 1.29 -1.80
C GLU A 135 16.23 1.92 -2.97
N GLY A 136 15.18 2.68 -2.64
CA GLY A 136 14.31 3.35 -3.59
C GLY A 136 13.26 2.47 -4.28
N PHE A 137 13.18 1.16 -3.99
CA PHE A 137 12.24 0.23 -4.63
C PHE A 137 11.56 -0.68 -3.61
N TYR A 138 10.23 -0.65 -3.60
CA TYR A 138 9.42 -1.33 -2.59
C TYR A 138 8.30 -2.14 -3.24
N LEU A 139 8.14 -3.38 -2.79
CA LEU A 139 7.02 -4.24 -3.17
C LEU A 139 5.91 -4.07 -2.14
N GLY A 140 4.72 -3.74 -2.61
CA GLY A 140 3.52 -3.65 -1.80
C GLY A 140 2.49 -4.70 -2.19
N ILE A 141 1.77 -5.23 -1.21
CA ILE A 141 0.64 -6.14 -1.40
C ILE A 141 -0.59 -5.52 -0.75
N GLY A 142 -1.55 -5.11 -1.58
CA GLY A 142 -2.83 -4.59 -1.13
C GLY A 142 -3.87 -5.68 -0.92
N THR A 143 -4.78 -5.47 0.02
CA THR A 143 -5.96 -6.31 0.25
C THR A 143 -7.15 -5.42 0.58
N CYS A 144 -8.35 -5.88 0.29
CA CYS A 144 -9.59 -5.25 0.72
C CYS A 144 -10.71 -6.28 0.76
N GLY A 145 -11.69 -6.10 1.64
CA GLY A 145 -12.81 -7.03 1.70
C GLY A 145 -13.61 -6.96 2.99
N ILE A 146 -14.86 -7.40 2.88
CA ILE A 146 -15.76 -7.55 4.02
C ILE A 146 -15.60 -8.95 4.64
N THR A 147 -15.30 -9.96 3.81
CA THR A 147 -15.05 -11.34 4.28
C THR A 147 -13.56 -11.62 4.44
N ASP A 148 -13.21 -12.64 5.25
CA ASP A 148 -11.82 -13.08 5.42
C ASP A 148 -11.19 -13.49 4.10
N ARG A 149 -11.92 -14.27 3.28
CA ARG A 149 -11.43 -14.68 1.96
C ARG A 149 -11.07 -13.50 1.07
N GLN A 150 -11.90 -12.45 1.04
CA GLN A 150 -11.60 -11.24 0.26
C GLN A 150 -10.37 -10.50 0.80
N ARG A 151 -10.23 -10.41 2.12
CA ARG A 151 -9.06 -9.80 2.78
C ARG A 151 -7.75 -10.58 2.58
N HIS A 152 -7.78 -11.76 1.98
CA HIS A 152 -6.57 -12.52 1.63
C HIS A 152 -6.26 -12.50 0.13
N LEU A 153 -7.05 -11.81 -0.70
CA LEU A 153 -6.76 -11.68 -2.14
C LEU A 153 -5.67 -10.62 -2.36
N PRO A 154 -4.42 -11.01 -2.71
CA PRO A 154 -3.31 -10.08 -2.86
C PRO A 154 -3.49 -9.15 -4.07
N ARG A 155 -3.02 -7.91 -3.94
CA ARG A 155 -3.00 -6.90 -5.02
C ARG A 155 -1.61 -6.28 -5.09
N PRO A 156 -0.67 -6.93 -5.79
CA PRO A 156 0.69 -6.47 -5.87
C PRO A 156 0.84 -5.11 -6.57
N PHE A 157 1.72 -4.26 -6.03
CA PHE A 157 2.13 -3.00 -6.61
C PHE A 157 3.60 -2.71 -6.29
N LEU A 158 4.24 -1.90 -7.13
CA LEU A 158 5.59 -1.39 -6.93
C LEU A 158 5.51 0.08 -6.51
N LEU A 159 6.37 0.48 -5.57
CA LEU A 159 6.67 1.88 -5.29
C LEU A 159 8.13 2.18 -5.61
N GLN A 160 8.38 3.35 -6.19
CA GLN A 160 9.71 3.86 -6.53
C GLN A 160 9.89 5.23 -5.87
N GLY A 161 11.08 5.56 -5.38
CA GLY A 161 11.38 6.89 -4.85
C GLY A 161 11.79 6.90 -3.36
N PRO A 162 11.60 8.04 -2.66
CA PRO A 162 10.66 9.11 -2.98
C PRO A 162 11.18 10.09 -4.05
N ASP A 163 10.28 10.57 -4.91
CA ASP A 163 10.59 11.55 -5.98
C ASP A 163 10.06 12.96 -5.67
N ARG A 164 9.20 13.09 -4.65
CA ARG A 164 8.65 14.38 -4.19
C ARG A 164 8.46 14.37 -2.68
N VAL A 165 8.33 15.55 -2.10
CA VAL A 165 8.00 15.72 -0.67
C VAL A 165 6.52 15.43 -0.38
N TYR A 166 6.23 15.02 0.85
CA TYR A 166 4.87 14.90 1.38
C TYR A 166 4.16 16.27 1.36
N ARG A 167 2.90 16.31 0.90
CA ARG A 167 2.15 17.57 0.67
C ARG A 167 1.31 18.04 1.85
N GLY A 168 1.22 17.23 2.91
CA GLY A 168 0.41 17.54 4.08
C GLY A 168 -0.73 16.55 4.31
N ASP A 169 -1.15 16.48 5.56
CA ASP A 169 -2.16 15.55 6.03
C ASP A 169 -3.53 15.83 5.42
N ILE A 170 -4.28 14.77 5.13
CA ILE A 170 -5.68 14.85 4.72
C ILE A 170 -6.55 13.89 5.53
N GLY A 171 -7.86 14.10 5.45
CA GLY A 171 -8.88 13.20 5.98
C GLY A 171 -9.13 13.34 7.48
N THR A 172 -10.30 12.84 7.88
CA THR A 172 -10.75 12.83 9.26
C THR A 172 -10.52 11.45 9.85
N MET A 173 -9.78 11.37 10.96
CA MET A 173 -9.58 10.11 11.68
C MET A 173 -10.88 9.63 12.32
N ASN A 174 -11.06 8.31 12.41
CA ASN A 174 -12.13 7.71 13.19
C ASN A 174 -11.77 7.80 14.68
N VAL A 175 -12.63 8.45 15.46
CA VAL A 175 -12.40 8.67 16.90
C VAL A 175 -12.31 7.32 17.62
N GLY A 176 -11.28 7.16 18.46
CA GLY A 176 -11.05 5.95 19.24
C GLY A 176 -10.63 4.72 18.42
N PHE A 177 -10.31 4.87 17.14
CA PHE A 177 -9.86 3.75 16.32
C PHE A 177 -8.49 3.24 16.78
N VAL A 178 -8.42 1.93 17.02
CA VAL A 178 -7.19 1.17 17.24
C VAL A 178 -7.21 -0.01 16.26
N PRO A 179 -6.13 -0.25 15.50
CA PRO A 179 -6.04 -1.43 14.63
C PRO A 179 -6.25 -2.73 15.40
N GLY A 180 -7.05 -3.64 14.86
CA GLY A 180 -7.25 -4.97 15.44
C GLY A 180 -7.02 -6.09 14.44
N ARG A 181 -7.51 -7.29 14.75
CA ARG A 181 -7.37 -8.49 13.92
C ARG A 181 -7.91 -8.36 12.49
N LYS A 182 -8.78 -7.41 12.22
CA LYS A 182 -9.30 -7.15 10.87
C LYS A 182 -8.24 -6.51 9.98
N GLU A 183 -7.43 -5.63 10.55
CA GLU A 183 -6.39 -4.90 9.83
C GLU A 183 -5.06 -5.66 9.88
N ILE A 184 -4.75 -6.25 11.05
CA ILE A 184 -3.52 -6.98 11.33
C ILE A 184 -3.92 -8.32 11.96
N PRO A 185 -4.10 -9.39 11.15
CA PRO A 185 -4.65 -10.67 11.62
C PRO A 185 -3.88 -11.33 12.77
N SER A 186 -2.59 -11.00 12.87
CA SER A 186 -1.63 -11.56 13.82
C SER A 186 -1.60 -10.87 15.18
N MET A 187 -2.46 -9.87 15.41
CA MET A 187 -2.56 -9.16 16.69
C MET A 187 -3.41 -9.90 17.73
#